data_AF-A0A7S1W8Y9-F1
#
_entry.id   AF-A0A7S1W8Y9-F1
#
_cell.length_a   1.000
_cell.length_b   1.000
_cell.length_c   1.000
_cell.angle_alpha   90.00
_cell.angle_beta   90.00
_cell.angle_gamma   90.00
#
_symmetry.space_group_name_H-M   'P 1'
#
loop_
_entity.id
_entity.type
_entity.pdbx_description
1 polymer ?
#
loop_
_entity_poly.entity_id
_entity_poly.type
_entity_poly.pdbx_seq_one_letter_code
_entity_poly.pdbx_strand_id
1 'polypeptide(L)'
;MLRATPVDLGKWNRYSTRKYFFVARSTAFMTRLPATRIQRSTTMSCIKSGKLKPWYYRKEQVLGAPAAISLDYDPRPVRLVGTVVDAFGTQSSLRGGLKIYSRTEGTNISVWVPAGNPKVRYELSSTEGSFAQFLNERDKWDEAYWSGKARLK
;
A
#
# COMPACT_ATOMS: atom_id res chain seq x y z
N MET A 1 39.04 -43.75 -21.48
CA MET A 1 38.73 -42.52 -20.69
C MET A 1 38.53 -41.36 -21.65
N LEU A 2 37.28 -41.04 -22.02
CA LEU A 2 36.97 -39.83 -22.79
C LEU A 2 36.49 -38.76 -21.80
N ARG A 3 37.29 -37.71 -21.62
CA ARG A 3 36.89 -36.53 -20.83
C ARG A 3 35.85 -35.77 -21.64
N ALA A 4 34.63 -35.64 -21.09
CA ALA A 4 33.62 -34.74 -21.64
C ALA A 4 34.09 -33.29 -21.48
N THR A 5 34.16 -32.56 -22.59
CA THR A 5 34.32 -31.10 -22.60
C THR A 5 33.02 -30.43 -22.13
N PRO A 6 33.08 -29.23 -21.53
CA PRO A 6 31.88 -28.56 -21.06
C PRO A 6 31.02 -28.19 -22.27
N VAL A 7 29.88 -28.86 -22.40
CA VAL A 7 28.86 -28.57 -23.40
C VAL A 7 28.40 -27.13 -23.20
N ASP A 8 28.51 -26.32 -24.25
CA ASP A 8 27.90 -24.99 -24.35
C ASP A 8 26.39 -25.08 -24.09
N LEU A 9 25.99 -24.96 -22.81
CA LEU A 9 24.59 -24.99 -22.35
C LEU A 9 23.73 -23.84 -22.92
N GLY A 10 24.34 -22.87 -23.62
CA GLY A 10 23.65 -21.76 -24.28
C GLY A 10 23.15 -22.06 -25.70
N LYS A 11 23.51 -23.18 -26.32
CA LYS A 11 23.19 -23.45 -27.75
C LYS A 11 21.82 -24.12 -27.99
N TRP A 12 21.19 -24.70 -26.95
CA TRP A 12 19.96 -25.48 -27.12
C TRP A 12 18.67 -24.74 -26.73
N ASN A 13 18.77 -23.59 -26.05
CA ASN A 13 17.62 -22.79 -25.62
C ASN A 13 17.76 -21.33 -26.08
N ARG A 14 16.69 -20.76 -26.68
CA ARG A 14 16.65 -19.36 -27.10
C ARG A 14 15.88 -18.50 -26.10
N TYR A 15 16.60 -17.73 -25.28
CA TYR A 15 16.03 -16.90 -24.20
C TYR A 15 15.50 -15.53 -24.65
N SER A 16 15.74 -15.12 -25.90
CA SER A 16 15.34 -13.81 -26.42
C SER A 16 14.63 -13.93 -27.76
N THR A 17 13.52 -13.21 -27.91
CA THR A 17 12.78 -13.09 -29.16
C THR A 17 13.09 -11.75 -29.84
N ARG A 18 13.43 -11.81 -31.12
CA ARG A 18 13.59 -10.63 -31.98
C ARG A 18 12.44 -10.47 -32.99
N LYS A 19 11.36 -11.23 -32.81
CA LYS A 19 10.18 -11.14 -33.67
C LYS A 19 9.53 -9.76 -33.49
N TYR A 20 9.22 -9.10 -34.61
CA TYR A 20 8.71 -7.73 -34.65
C TYR A 20 7.57 -7.47 -33.66
N PHE A 21 6.57 -8.38 -33.59
CA PHE A 21 5.44 -8.26 -32.68
C PHE A 21 5.81 -8.02 -31.20
N PHE A 22 6.87 -8.66 -30.71
CA PHE A 22 7.31 -8.54 -29.32
C PHE A 22 8.29 -7.38 -29.09
N VAL A 23 9.02 -7.00 -30.14
CA VAL A 23 10.00 -5.90 -30.10
C VAL A 23 9.32 -4.55 -30.27
N ALA A 24 8.27 -4.49 -31.11
CA ALA A 24 7.49 -3.28 -31.37
C ALA A 24 6.81 -2.79 -30.08
N ARG A 25 6.78 -1.47 -29.87
CA ARG A 25 6.16 -0.82 -28.71
C ARG A 25 5.03 0.09 -29.16
N SER A 26 3.93 0.06 -28.42
CA SER A 26 2.76 0.92 -28.64
C SER A 26 2.77 2.19 -27.79
N THR A 27 3.87 2.50 -27.10
CA THR A 27 3.99 3.64 -26.19
C THR A 27 3.67 4.97 -26.87
N ALA A 28 4.07 5.16 -28.14
CA ALA A 28 3.73 6.34 -28.93
C ALA A 28 2.22 6.53 -29.15
N PHE A 29 1.44 5.45 -29.12
CA PHE A 29 -0.01 5.48 -29.30
C PHE A 29 -0.79 5.59 -27.98
N MET A 30 -0.12 5.51 -26.82
CA MET A 30 -0.77 5.55 -25.51
C MET A 30 -1.45 6.89 -25.21
N THR A 31 -1.09 7.97 -25.90
CA THR A 31 -1.77 9.28 -25.81
C THR A 31 -3.24 9.20 -26.23
N ARG A 32 -3.61 8.22 -27.07
CA ARG A 32 -5.00 7.97 -27.49
C ARG A 32 -5.84 7.31 -26.41
N LEU A 33 -5.21 6.67 -25.42
CA LEU A 33 -5.89 6.01 -24.31
C LEU A 33 -5.86 6.93 -23.07
N PRO A 34 -7.00 7.47 -22.61
CA PRO A 34 -7.02 8.38 -21.46
C PRO A 34 -6.93 7.61 -20.13
N ALA A 35 -5.80 6.96 -19.87
CA ALA A 35 -5.59 6.08 -18.71
C ALA A 35 -5.93 6.75 -17.36
N THR A 36 -5.58 8.02 -17.19
CA THR A 36 -5.87 8.78 -15.95
C THR A 36 -7.34 9.11 -15.78
N ARG A 37 -8.11 9.25 -16.87
CA ARG A 37 -9.57 9.42 -16.79
C ARG A 37 -10.25 8.09 -16.44
N ILE A 38 -9.76 6.98 -16.99
CA ILE A 38 -10.23 5.63 -16.66
C ILE A 38 -9.98 5.32 -15.18
N GLN A 39 -8.81 5.68 -14.64
CA GLN A 39 -8.52 5.50 -13.20
C GLN A 39 -9.44 6.35 -12.30
N ARG A 40 -9.76 7.58 -12.73
CA ARG A 40 -10.70 8.43 -11.99
C ARG A 40 -12.12 7.88 -12.07
N SER A 41 -12.56 7.38 -13.22
CA SER A 41 -13.91 6.80 -13.36
C SER A 41 -14.07 5.53 -12.53
N THR A 42 -13.06 4.66 -12.48
CA THR A 42 -13.08 3.48 -11.60
C THR A 42 -13.08 3.88 -10.13
N THR A 43 -12.28 4.86 -9.73
CA THR A 43 -12.29 5.39 -8.36
C THR A 43 -13.68 5.93 -7.99
N MET A 44 -14.30 6.71 -8.89
CA MET A 44 -15.67 7.22 -8.69
C MET A 44 -16.70 6.10 -8.60
N SER A 45 -16.55 5.01 -9.35
CA SER A 45 -17.43 3.84 -9.25
C SER A 45 -17.36 3.20 -7.86
N CYS A 46 -16.17 3.11 -7.28
CA CYS A 46 -15.98 2.59 -5.92
C CYS A 46 -16.58 3.53 -4.86
N ILE A 47 -16.46 4.85 -5.06
CA ILE A 47 -17.10 5.85 -4.20
C ILE A 47 -18.63 5.71 -4.24
N LYS A 48 -19.22 5.62 -5.44
CA LYS A 48 -20.66 5.42 -5.61
C LYS A 48 -21.16 4.12 -4.96
N SER A 49 -20.35 3.06 -4.99
CA SER A 49 -20.66 1.78 -4.34
C SER A 49 -20.45 1.77 -2.81
N GLY A 50 -20.00 2.88 -2.21
CA GLY A 50 -19.75 3.00 -0.77
C GLY A 50 -18.48 2.27 -0.27
N LYS A 51 -17.66 1.71 -1.17
CA LYS A 51 -16.41 1.03 -0.81
C LYS A 51 -15.29 1.98 -0.41
N LEU A 52 -15.39 3.24 -0.81
CA LEU A 52 -14.40 4.28 -0.56
C LEU A 52 -15.10 5.61 -0.30
N LYS A 53 -14.69 6.32 0.75
CA LYS A 53 -15.08 7.72 0.92
C LYS A 53 -14.10 8.63 0.15
N PRO A 54 -14.59 9.65 -0.58
CA PRO A 54 -13.71 10.61 -1.22
C PRO A 54 -12.90 11.38 -0.18
N TRP A 55 -11.67 11.72 -0.54
CA TRP A 55 -10.71 12.40 0.31
C TRP A 55 -9.76 13.25 -0.53
N TYR A 56 -9.36 14.36 0.07
CA TYR A 56 -8.36 15.26 -0.45
C TYR A 56 -7.62 15.87 0.75
N TYR A 57 -6.35 15.51 0.92
CA TYR A 57 -5.53 16.02 2.01
C TYR A 57 -4.06 16.09 1.59
N ARG A 58 -3.32 17.04 2.15
CA ARG A 58 -1.85 17.04 2.07
C ARG A 58 -1.27 16.12 3.16
N LYS A 59 -0.06 15.61 2.95
CA LYS A 59 0.61 14.75 3.94
C LYS A 59 0.70 15.42 5.31
N GLU A 60 1.18 16.66 5.34
CA GLU A 60 1.32 17.44 6.58
C GLU A 60 0.02 17.56 7.38
N GLN A 61 -1.13 17.60 6.69
CA GLN A 61 -2.44 17.76 7.31
C GLN A 61 -3.00 16.45 7.88
N VAL A 62 -2.62 15.29 7.32
CA VAL A 62 -3.18 13.99 7.71
C VAL A 62 -2.28 13.22 8.67
N LEU A 63 -0.98 13.51 8.67
CA LEU A 63 -0.03 12.83 9.56
C LEU A 63 -0.38 13.07 11.03
N GLY A 64 -0.41 11.99 11.80
CA GLY A 64 -0.78 11.99 13.21
C GLY A 64 -2.28 12.04 13.48
N ALA A 65 -3.13 12.09 12.44
CA ALA A 65 -4.56 12.00 12.62
C ALA A 65 -4.95 10.62 13.19
N PRO A 66 -5.88 10.54 14.16
CA PRO A 66 -6.44 9.28 14.61
C PRO A 66 -7.31 8.65 13.52
N ALA A 67 -7.09 7.37 13.27
CA ALA A 67 -7.82 6.54 12.34
C ALA A 67 -8.41 5.33 13.07
N ALA A 68 -9.69 5.09 12.86
CA ALA A 68 -10.35 3.85 13.24
C ALA A 68 -10.30 2.87 12.05
N ILE A 69 -9.82 1.66 12.30
CA ILE A 69 -9.80 0.56 11.32
C ILE A 69 -10.77 -0.51 11.79
N SER A 70 -11.64 -0.96 10.88
CA SER A 70 -12.52 -2.11 11.08
C SER A 70 -12.21 -3.15 10.01
N LEU A 71 -11.80 -4.33 10.46
CA LEU A 71 -11.55 -5.51 9.62
C LEU A 71 -12.69 -6.50 9.85
N ASP A 72 -13.43 -6.77 8.78
CA ASP A 72 -14.57 -7.68 8.79
C ASP A 72 -14.09 -9.14 8.70
N TYR A 73 -13.61 -9.65 9.83
CA TYR A 73 -13.17 -11.02 10.02
C TYR A 73 -14.12 -11.78 10.96
N ASP A 74 -14.29 -13.07 10.68
CA ASP A 74 -15.03 -13.99 11.54
C ASP A 74 -14.11 -14.58 12.63
N PRO A 75 -14.62 -14.92 13.83
CA PRO A 75 -16.01 -14.79 14.29
C PRO A 75 -16.37 -13.39 14.81
N ARG A 76 -15.38 -12.50 14.97
CA ARG A 76 -15.57 -11.14 15.50
C ARG A 76 -14.74 -10.15 14.69
N PRO A 77 -15.33 -9.04 14.22
CA PRO A 77 -14.59 -8.03 13.49
C PRO A 77 -13.51 -7.41 14.37
N VAL A 78 -12.31 -7.27 13.82
CA VAL A 78 -11.17 -6.65 14.51
C VAL A 78 -11.31 -5.14 14.37
N ARG A 79 -11.35 -4.44 15.51
CA ARG A 79 -11.44 -2.98 15.57
C ARG A 79 -10.15 -2.46 16.19
N LEU A 80 -9.44 -1.61 15.45
CA LEU A 80 -8.20 -0.99 15.87
C LEU A 80 -8.35 0.52 15.82
N VAL A 81 -7.75 1.20 16.78
CA VAL A 81 -7.56 2.65 16.74
C VAL A 81 -6.06 2.90 16.65
N GLY A 82 -5.67 3.76 15.72
CA GLY A 82 -4.27 4.06 15.48
C GLY A 82 -4.07 5.46 14.94
N THR A 83 -2.82 5.84 14.74
CA THR A 83 -2.43 7.12 14.15
C THR A 83 -1.92 6.93 12.74
N VAL A 84 -2.27 7.86 11.84
CA VAL A 84 -1.75 7.88 10.48
C VAL A 84 -0.26 8.24 10.48
N VAL A 85 0.56 7.35 9.93
CA VAL A 85 2.02 7.49 9.83
C VAL A 85 2.45 7.89 8.41
N ASP A 86 1.68 7.51 7.40
CA ASP A 86 1.91 7.95 6.02
C ASP A 86 0.63 7.80 5.19
N ALA A 87 0.58 8.51 4.07
CA ALA A 87 -0.50 8.42 3.09
C ALA A 87 0.06 8.35 1.67
N PHE A 88 -0.47 7.44 0.85
CA PHE A 88 -0.14 7.38 -0.57
C PHE A 88 -1.11 8.23 -1.40
N GLY A 89 -0.57 9.26 -2.04
CA GLY A 89 -1.32 10.24 -2.82
C GLY A 89 -1.96 11.34 -1.96
N THR A 90 -2.39 12.42 -2.61
CA THR A 90 -3.08 13.55 -1.99
C THR A 90 -4.58 13.59 -2.31
N GLN A 91 -5.01 12.77 -3.27
CA GLN A 91 -6.41 12.68 -3.70
C GLN A 91 -6.83 11.22 -3.76
N SER A 92 -8.15 10.99 -3.63
CA SER A 92 -8.74 9.67 -3.79
C SER A 92 -8.31 8.94 -5.06
N SER A 93 -7.80 7.74 -4.86
CA SER A 93 -7.40 6.82 -5.92
C SER A 93 -7.49 5.40 -5.40
N LEU A 94 -7.78 4.45 -6.30
CA LEU A 94 -7.70 3.01 -5.98
C LEU A 94 -6.27 2.53 -5.71
N ARG A 95 -5.26 3.31 -6.12
CA ARG A 95 -3.86 3.06 -5.74
C ARG A 95 -3.49 3.70 -4.40
N GLY A 96 -4.41 4.44 -3.81
CA GLY A 96 -4.22 5.08 -2.51
C GLY A 96 -4.12 4.08 -1.37
N GLY A 97 -3.78 4.60 -0.20
CA GLY A 97 -3.72 3.84 1.03
C GLY A 97 -3.16 4.68 2.16
N LEU A 98 -3.39 4.21 3.38
CA LEU A 98 -2.88 4.82 4.60
C LEU A 98 -2.00 3.83 5.36
N LYS A 99 -0.85 4.29 5.82
CA LYS A 99 -0.07 3.59 6.84
C LYS A 99 -0.58 4.02 8.20
N ILE A 100 -1.00 3.07 9.00
CA ILE A 100 -1.54 3.33 10.34
C ILE A 100 -0.73 2.52 11.34
N TYR A 101 -0.32 3.18 12.41
CA TYR A 101 0.26 2.52 13.57
C TYR A 101 -0.80 2.40 14.65
N SER A 102 -1.05 1.18 15.11
CA SER A 102 -1.99 0.90 16.20
C SER A 102 -1.26 0.16 17.32
N ARG A 103 -1.61 0.53 18.55
CA ARG A 103 -1.09 -0.07 19.77
C ARG A 103 -2.25 -0.60 20.60
N THR A 104 -2.13 -1.85 21.01
CA THR A 104 -3.07 -2.54 21.91
C THR A 104 -2.32 -2.98 23.16
N GLU A 105 -3.02 -3.49 24.17
CA GLU A 105 -2.49 -3.79 25.52
C GLU A 105 -1.21 -4.66 25.53
N GLY A 106 -0.97 -5.49 24.51
CA GLY A 106 0.26 -6.30 24.39
C GLY A 106 0.86 -6.35 22.98
N THR A 107 0.36 -5.56 22.03
CA THR A 107 0.77 -5.67 20.62
C THR A 107 0.91 -4.31 19.96
N ASN A 108 2.05 -4.09 19.30
CA ASN A 108 2.33 -2.93 18.48
C ASN A 108 2.30 -3.35 17.01
N ILE A 109 1.45 -2.75 16.19
CA ILE A 109 1.28 -3.16 14.79
C ILE A 109 1.28 -1.93 13.88
N SER A 110 2.14 -1.95 12.87
CA SER A 110 2.10 -1.00 11.76
C SER A 110 1.52 -1.67 10.52
N VAL A 111 0.40 -1.16 10.01
CA VAL A 111 -0.35 -1.77 8.90
C VAL A 111 -0.50 -0.77 7.74
N TRP A 112 -0.32 -1.25 6.51
CA TRP A 112 -0.71 -0.54 5.31
C TRP A 112 -2.14 -0.93 4.91
N VAL A 113 -3.06 0.02 4.97
CA VAL A 113 -4.47 -0.19 4.62
C VAL A 113 -4.73 0.34 3.21
N PRO A 114 -5.07 -0.52 2.22
CA PRO A 114 -5.38 -0.08 0.87
C PRO A 114 -6.78 0.54 0.78
N ALA A 115 -6.94 1.50 -0.13
CA ALA A 115 -8.23 2.11 -0.41
C ALA A 115 -9.17 1.16 -1.17
N GLY A 116 -10.47 1.16 -0.82
CA GLY A 116 -11.53 0.52 -1.61
C GLY A 116 -11.79 -0.96 -1.35
N ASN A 117 -11.17 -1.56 -0.32
CA ASN A 117 -11.47 -2.93 0.09
C ASN A 117 -12.76 -2.97 0.94
N PRO A 118 -13.79 -3.75 0.58
CA PRO A 118 -15.05 -3.80 1.32
C PRO A 118 -14.94 -4.38 2.74
N LYS A 119 -13.97 -5.29 2.97
CA LYS A 119 -13.72 -5.94 4.28
C LYS A 119 -12.80 -5.13 5.18
N VAL A 120 -12.06 -4.18 4.63
CA VAL A 120 -11.12 -3.34 5.38
C VAL A 120 -11.56 -1.90 5.27
N ARG A 121 -12.23 -1.43 6.31
CA ARG A 121 -12.73 -0.06 6.38
C ARG A 121 -11.84 0.74 7.29
N TYR A 122 -11.46 1.94 6.86
CA TYR A 122 -10.81 2.90 7.72
C TYR A 122 -11.55 4.22 7.64
N GLU A 123 -11.65 4.88 8.79
CA GLU A 123 -12.24 6.21 8.90
C GLU A 123 -11.30 7.08 9.71
N LEU A 124 -11.01 8.27 9.18
CA LEU A 124 -10.30 9.29 9.93
C LEU A 124 -11.31 9.93 10.87
N SER A 125 -11.04 9.83 12.17
CA SER A 125 -11.93 10.38 13.20
C SER A 125 -11.71 11.89 13.37
N SER A 126 -10.57 12.41 12.92
CA SER A 126 -10.23 13.83 12.97
C SER A 126 -10.11 14.43 11.57
N THR A 127 -10.54 15.67 11.44
CA THR A 127 -10.38 16.49 10.23
C THR A 127 -8.94 16.94 10.02
N GLU A 128 -8.16 17.02 11.11
CA GLU A 128 -6.77 17.46 11.12
C GLU A 128 -5.87 16.49 11.90
N GLY A 129 -4.63 16.34 11.44
CA GLY A 129 -3.57 15.60 12.10
C GLY A 129 -2.72 16.49 13.01
N SER A 130 -2.04 15.86 13.97
CA SER A 130 -1.05 16.51 14.82
C SER A 130 0.34 15.97 14.50
N PHE A 131 1.20 16.83 13.95
CA PHE A 131 2.56 16.43 13.61
C PHE A 131 3.39 16.05 14.85
N ALA A 132 3.17 16.72 15.98
CA ALA A 132 3.79 16.34 17.25
C ALA A 132 3.35 14.93 17.69
N GLN A 133 2.07 14.61 17.53
CA GLN A 133 1.55 13.27 17.82
C GLN A 133 2.15 12.22 16.88
N PHE A 134 2.30 12.55 15.59
CA PHE A 134 2.98 11.69 14.63
C PHE A 134 4.42 11.36 15.06
N LEU A 135 5.22 12.36 15.47
CA LEU A 135 6.59 12.14 15.92
C LEU A 135 6.63 11.25 17.16
N ASN A 136 5.78 11.52 18.15
CA ASN A 136 5.70 10.70 19.37
C ASN A 136 5.33 9.24 19.07
N GLU A 137 4.35 9.00 18.19
CA GLU A 137 3.94 7.64 17.83
C GLU A 137 4.96 6.92 16.95
N ARG A 138 5.69 7.65 16.09
CA ARG A 138 6.82 7.11 15.34
C ARG A 138 7.93 6.63 16.28
N ASP A 139 8.33 7.47 17.23
CA ASP A 139 9.43 7.14 18.14
C ASP A 139 9.07 5.92 19.01
N LYS A 140 7.81 5.81 19.47
CA LYS A 140 7.28 4.61 20.15
C LYS A 140 7.34 3.36 19.26
N TRP A 141 6.99 3.49 17.99
CA TRP A 141 7.07 2.37 17.04
C TRP A 141 8.52 1.92 16.85
N ASP A 142 9.44 2.86 16.66
CA ASP A 142 10.85 2.55 16.46
C ASP A 142 11.45 1.84 17.68
N GLU A 143 11.17 2.33 18.90
CA GLU A 143 11.59 1.68 20.15
C GLU A 143 11.00 0.26 20.28
N ALA A 144 9.71 0.10 20.00
CA ALA A 144 9.04 -1.21 20.03
C ALA A 144 9.61 -2.19 19.00
N TYR A 145 9.93 -1.70 17.80
CA TYR A 145 10.50 -2.50 16.73
C TYR A 145 11.91 -3.00 17.10
N TRP A 146 12.75 -2.13 17.65
CA TRP A 146 14.11 -2.51 18.06
C TRP A 146 14.14 -3.41 19.30
N SER A 147 13.26 -3.18 20.26
CA SER A 147 13.16 -4.00 21.48
C SER A 147 12.55 -5.38 21.23
N GLY A 148 11.64 -5.50 20.26
CA GLY A 148 11.03 -6.78 19.88
C GLY A 148 11.98 -7.75 19.15
N LYS A 149 13.15 -7.27 18.68
CA LYS A 149 14.13 -8.13 18.03
C LYS A 149 14.77 -9.07 19.07
N ALA A 150 14.53 -10.37 18.91
CA ALA A 150 15.19 -11.39 19.74
C ALA A 150 16.72 -11.21 19.67
N ARG A 151 17.34 -10.90 20.81
CA ARG A 151 18.79 -10.82 20.93
C ARG A 151 19.30 -12.23 21.21
N LEU A 152 20.13 -12.75 20.31
CA LEU A 152 20.96 -13.93 20.61
C LEU A 152 21.90 -13.52 21.76
N LYS A 153 21.76 -14.19 22.90
CA LYS A 153 22.73 -14.13 24.00
C LYS A 153 23.87 -15.09 23.70
#